data_AF-A0A644WMV6-F1
#
_entry.id   AF-A0A644WMV6-F1
#
_cell.length_a   1.000
_cell.length_b   1.000
_cell.length_c   1.000
_cell.angle_alpha   90.00
_cell.angle_beta   90.00
_cell.angle_gamma   90.00
#
_symmetry.space_group_name_H-M   'P 1'
#
loop_
_entity.id
_entity.type
_entity.pdbx_description
1 polymer ?
#
loop_
_entity_poly.entity_id
_entity_poly.type
_entity_poly.pdbx_seq_one_letter_code
_entity_poly.pdbx_strand_id
1 'polypeptide(L)'
;MEDIPPRNIKDDKDYIYNLQKDNWYGWPDYSGGDPITSPRFTDSIKQEFLIKNHVDKNPSAPIYQDSDVSSLQGLAIDKVGKCFDKNTVIFGNNKKGFIYALSKEGVARELISLDERSKVEKIIFYKDGFFILDSKAGCLYNLKLNDTNTIFKLPKIFWVFSIVFILVIIVSILIKNRDTKLNKKM
;
A
#
# COMPACT_ATOMS: atom_id res chain seq x y z
N MET A 1 25.75 -3.95 21.10
CA MET A 1 25.07 -2.65 21.12
C MET A 1 24.89 -2.27 19.67
N GLU A 2 23.66 -2.14 19.20
CA GLU A 2 23.42 -1.50 17.90
C GLU A 2 23.82 -0.03 18.05
N ASP A 3 24.62 0.47 17.12
CA ASP A 3 25.02 1.88 17.10
C ASP A 3 23.76 2.74 17.03
N ILE A 4 23.57 3.63 18.01
CA ILE A 4 22.46 4.57 18.00
C ILE A 4 22.62 5.42 16.74
N PRO A 5 21.63 5.44 15.83
CA PRO A 5 21.76 6.20 14.59
C PRO A 5 21.96 7.68 14.93
N PRO A 6 22.79 8.40 14.16
CA PRO A 6 23.30 9.73 14.51
C PRO A 6 22.23 10.84 14.63
N ARG A 7 20.95 10.52 14.40
CA ARG A 7 19.83 11.45 14.53
C ARG A 7 18.51 10.72 14.80
N ASN A 8 18.38 10.13 15.98
CA ASN A 8 17.10 9.55 16.40
C ASN A 8 16.05 10.64 16.61
N ILE A 9 14.97 10.59 15.84
CA ILE A 9 13.80 11.44 16.05
C ILE A 9 12.68 10.61 16.68
N LYS A 10 11.95 11.19 17.63
CA LYS A 10 10.88 10.50 18.33
C LYS A 10 9.69 10.29 17.39
N ASP A 11 8.93 9.20 17.55
CA ASP A 11 7.69 8.94 16.81
C ASP A 11 7.83 8.93 15.27
N ASP A 12 9.06 8.62 14.82
CA ASP A 12 9.33 8.26 13.43
C ASP A 12 8.62 6.96 13.04
N LYS A 13 8.58 6.71 11.73
CA LYS A 13 7.91 5.54 11.15
C LYS A 13 8.77 4.93 10.06
N ASP A 14 8.45 3.71 9.67
CA ASP A 14 8.96 3.15 8.44
C ASP A 14 8.18 3.66 7.22
N TYR A 15 8.90 3.85 6.13
CA TYR A 15 8.38 4.44 4.90
C TYR A 15 8.78 3.62 3.68
N ILE A 16 7.90 3.56 2.69
CA ILE A 16 8.25 3.10 1.34
C ILE A 16 8.11 4.30 0.41
N TYR A 17 9.17 4.59 -0.35
CA TYR A 17 9.20 5.64 -1.34
C TYR A 17 9.28 5.08 -2.75
N ASN A 18 8.66 5.78 -3.69
CA ASN A 18 8.95 5.62 -5.11
C ASN A 18 9.97 6.70 -5.51
N LEU A 19 11.20 6.28 -5.81
CA LEU A 19 12.29 7.20 -6.12
C LEU A 19 12.17 7.74 -7.54
N GLN A 20 12.12 9.06 -7.65
CA GLN A 20 12.12 9.81 -8.90
C GLN A 20 13.44 10.56 -9.02
N LYS A 21 13.89 10.73 -10.27
CA LYS A 21 15.13 11.43 -10.56
C LYS A 21 15.01 12.89 -10.08
N ASP A 22 16.10 13.38 -9.49
CA ASP A 22 16.25 14.78 -9.05
C ASP A 22 15.29 15.22 -7.92
N ASN A 23 14.55 14.28 -7.30
CA ASN A 23 13.68 14.58 -6.15
C ASN A 23 14.43 14.52 -4.81
N TRP A 24 14.09 15.45 -3.92
CA TRP A 24 14.51 15.44 -2.53
C TRP A 24 13.42 14.84 -1.63
N TYR A 25 13.81 13.89 -0.78
CA TYR A 25 12.94 13.13 0.13
C TYR A 25 13.04 13.59 1.59
N GLY A 26 13.69 14.73 1.81
CA GLY A 26 13.57 15.46 3.06
C GLY A 26 14.60 15.14 4.14
N TRP A 27 15.08 13.90 4.24
CA TRP A 27 16.14 13.56 5.20
C TRP A 27 17.41 14.42 4.95
N PRO A 28 18.07 14.96 5.99
CA PRO A 28 17.87 14.71 7.42
C PRO A 28 16.95 15.69 8.16
N ASP A 29 16.37 16.67 7.48
CA ASP A 29 15.59 17.74 8.13
C ASP A 29 14.08 17.52 8.06
N TYR A 30 13.65 16.51 7.32
CA TYR A 30 12.27 16.03 7.26
C TYR A 30 12.27 14.50 7.35
N SER A 31 11.19 13.94 7.90
CA SER A 31 10.90 12.51 7.88
C SER A 31 9.45 12.28 7.47
N GLY A 32 9.23 11.36 6.52
CA GLY A 32 7.89 11.08 5.98
C GLY A 32 7.22 12.25 5.26
N GLY A 33 7.96 13.30 4.91
CA GLY A 33 7.42 14.55 4.38
C GLY A 33 7.21 15.65 5.43
N ASP A 34 7.22 15.31 6.73
CA ASP A 34 7.06 16.26 7.82
C ASP A 34 8.42 16.82 8.25
N PRO A 35 8.54 18.13 8.55
CA PRO A 35 9.77 18.69 9.09
C PRO A 35 10.06 18.12 10.49
N ILE A 36 11.32 17.80 10.79
CA ILE A 36 11.69 17.25 12.12
C ILE A 36 11.40 18.22 13.27
N THR A 37 11.23 19.51 12.98
CA THR A 37 10.83 20.56 13.94
C THR A 37 9.36 20.48 14.32
N SER A 38 8.56 19.64 13.64
CA SER A 38 7.14 19.42 13.92
C SER A 38 6.94 18.90 15.35
N PRO A 39 5.87 19.33 16.06
CA PRO A 39 5.52 18.79 17.38
C PRO A 39 5.39 17.27 17.42
N ARG A 40 5.09 16.62 16.29
CA ARG A 40 5.04 15.16 16.17
C ARG A 40 6.35 14.48 16.60
N PHE A 41 7.50 15.12 16.38
CA PHE A 41 8.81 14.50 16.62
C PHE A 41 9.49 14.97 17.92
N THR A 42 8.79 15.75 18.77
CA THR A 42 9.37 16.32 20.00
C THR A 42 8.38 16.35 21.15
N ASP A 43 8.83 15.90 22.32
CA ASP A 43 8.10 16.08 23.58
C ASP A 43 8.69 17.18 24.47
N SER A 44 9.96 17.57 24.27
CA SER A 44 10.66 18.54 25.15
C SER A 44 11.93 19.12 24.53
N ILE A 45 12.67 18.35 23.72
CA ILE A 45 13.89 18.80 23.04
C ILE A 45 13.54 19.12 21.60
N LYS A 46 13.52 20.41 21.27
CA LYS A 46 13.30 20.84 19.89
C LYS A 46 14.44 20.35 19.00
N GLN A 47 14.05 19.72 17.90
CA GLN A 47 14.97 19.44 16.79
C GLN A 47 15.16 20.70 15.97
N GLU A 48 16.34 20.88 15.39
CA GLU A 48 16.68 22.01 14.52
C GLU A 48 17.14 21.52 13.15
N PHE A 49 16.85 22.26 12.08
CA PHE A 49 17.36 21.93 10.76
C PHE A 49 18.88 22.07 10.68
N LEU A 50 19.53 21.15 9.96
CA LEU A 50 20.97 21.21 9.67
C LEU A 50 21.26 21.99 8.40
N ILE A 51 20.37 21.90 7.42
CA ILE A 51 20.52 22.52 6.10
C ILE A 51 19.84 23.89 6.14
N LYS A 52 20.62 24.95 5.87
CA LYS A 52 20.12 26.33 5.87
C LYS A 52 19.13 26.61 4.74
N ASN A 53 19.41 26.07 3.55
CA ASN A 53 18.59 26.24 2.35
C ASN A 53 18.25 24.85 1.78
N HIS A 54 17.01 24.41 1.98
CA HIS A 54 16.52 23.15 1.41
C HIS A 54 16.25 23.27 -0.09
N VAL A 55 16.39 22.16 -0.81
CA VAL A 55 16.08 22.06 -2.25
C VAL A 55 14.59 22.35 -2.50
N ASP A 56 13.75 21.79 -1.64
CA ASP A 56 12.30 22.01 -1.58
C ASP A 56 11.90 22.21 -0.11
N LYS A 57 10.79 22.88 0.19
CA LYS A 57 10.23 22.93 1.55
C LYS A 57 9.11 21.91 1.76
N ASN A 58 8.70 21.23 0.70
CA ASN A 58 7.67 20.20 0.68
C ASN A 58 8.23 18.93 -0.01
N PRO A 59 9.12 18.18 0.65
CA PRO A 59 9.73 17.00 0.06
C PRO A 59 8.69 15.97 -0.37
N SER A 60 9.05 15.13 -1.34
CA SER A 60 8.13 14.11 -1.88
C SER A 60 7.65 13.15 -0.79
N ALA A 61 6.34 12.96 -0.70
CA ALA A 61 5.72 12.08 0.28
C ALA A 61 5.98 10.58 -0.02
N PRO A 62 6.04 9.72 1.01
CA PRO A 62 6.10 8.28 0.82
C PRO A 62 4.82 7.74 0.18
N ILE A 63 4.94 6.62 -0.53
CA ILE A 63 3.78 5.89 -1.06
C ILE A 63 3.14 4.98 -0.01
N TYR A 64 3.83 4.74 1.10
CA TYR A 64 3.34 4.00 2.25
C TYR A 64 4.10 4.43 3.51
N GLN A 65 3.37 4.54 4.62
CA GLN A 65 3.88 4.84 5.95
C GLN A 65 3.30 3.83 6.94
N ASP A 66 4.17 3.16 7.70
CA ASP A 66 3.74 2.24 8.75
C ASP A 66 3.36 2.98 10.05
N SER A 67 2.76 2.27 10.99
CA SER A 67 2.47 2.78 12.34
C SER A 67 3.69 2.80 13.24
N ASP A 68 4.74 2.04 12.90
CA ASP A 68 5.91 1.81 13.74
C ASP A 68 7.21 2.01 12.94
N VAL A 69 8.29 2.31 13.65
CA VAL A 69 9.67 2.28 13.11
C VAL A 69 10.26 0.88 13.24
N SER A 70 11.15 0.48 12.34
CA SER A 70 11.81 -0.83 12.32
C SER A 70 10.80 -2.00 12.33
N SER A 71 9.71 -1.85 11.57
CA SER A 71 8.66 -2.85 11.40
C SER A 71 8.76 -3.55 10.05
N LEU A 72 9.15 -2.82 9.00
CA LEU A 72 9.18 -3.31 7.63
C LEU A 72 10.47 -4.07 7.34
N GLN A 73 10.35 -5.25 6.74
CA GLN A 73 11.50 -6.09 6.40
C GLN A 73 11.25 -6.89 5.12
N GLY A 74 12.26 -6.92 4.26
CA GLY A 74 12.18 -7.56 2.96
C GLY A 74 11.21 -6.83 2.02
N LEU A 75 11.63 -6.62 0.77
CA LEU A 75 10.81 -5.93 -0.21
C LEU A 75 11.13 -6.45 -1.61
N ALA A 76 10.10 -6.75 -2.38
CA ALA A 76 10.20 -7.13 -3.78
C ALA A 76 9.06 -6.52 -4.59
N ILE A 77 9.22 -6.45 -5.91
CA ILE A 77 8.25 -5.79 -6.80
C ILE A 77 7.90 -6.74 -7.94
N ASP A 78 6.61 -6.95 -8.16
CA ASP A 78 6.10 -7.59 -9.37
C ASP A 78 6.11 -6.58 -10.53
N LYS A 79 7.28 -6.40 -11.15
CA LYS A 79 7.49 -5.39 -12.21
C LYS A 79 6.66 -5.61 -13.48
N VAL A 80 6.19 -6.84 -13.68
CA VAL A 80 5.54 -7.27 -14.93
C VAL A 80 4.08 -7.65 -14.74
N GLY A 81 3.61 -7.80 -13.50
CA GLY A 81 2.24 -8.18 -13.17
C GLY A 81 1.97 -9.66 -13.39
N LYS A 82 2.88 -10.53 -12.92
CA LYS A 82 2.76 -11.99 -13.07
C LYS A 82 1.95 -12.63 -11.95
N CYS A 83 2.12 -12.16 -10.72
CA CYS A 83 1.37 -12.62 -9.55
C CYS A 83 0.25 -11.66 -9.16
N PHE A 84 0.48 -10.37 -9.34
CA PHE A 84 -0.44 -9.29 -8.99
C PHE A 84 -0.53 -8.27 -10.14
N ASP A 85 -1.16 -7.13 -9.90
CA ASP A 85 -1.08 -6.01 -10.84
C ASP A 85 0.37 -5.54 -11.00
N LYS A 86 0.68 -5.03 -12.20
CA LYS A 86 2.01 -4.51 -12.52
C LYS A 86 2.45 -3.46 -11.51
N ASN A 87 3.70 -3.59 -11.04
CA ASN A 87 4.37 -2.77 -10.04
C ASN A 87 3.82 -2.90 -8.61
N THR A 88 3.08 -3.97 -8.31
CA THR A 88 2.72 -4.28 -6.91
C THR A 88 3.98 -4.55 -6.10
N VAL A 89 4.11 -3.89 -4.94
CA VAL A 89 5.22 -4.10 -4.00
C VAL A 89 4.80 -5.08 -2.93
N ILE A 90 5.60 -6.12 -2.70
CA ILE A 90 5.41 -7.08 -1.62
C ILE A 90 6.46 -6.84 -0.56
N PHE A 91 6.03 -6.70 0.69
CA PHE A 91 6.91 -6.43 1.81
C PHE A 91 6.40 -7.12 3.09
N GLY A 92 7.31 -7.45 4.01
CA GLY A 92 6.97 -8.00 5.31
C GLY A 92 6.84 -6.91 6.38
N ASN A 93 5.96 -7.10 7.34
CA ASN A 93 5.95 -6.37 8.60
C ASN A 93 6.14 -7.36 9.76
N ASN A 94 7.32 -7.36 10.37
CA ASN A 94 7.67 -8.31 11.42
C ASN A 94 7.04 -7.97 12.77
N LYS A 95 6.65 -6.72 13.02
CA LYS A 95 5.95 -6.35 14.26
C LYS A 95 4.48 -6.77 14.22
N LYS A 96 3.84 -6.63 13.06
CA LYS A 96 2.44 -7.03 12.84
C LYS A 96 2.29 -8.51 12.51
N GLY A 97 3.34 -9.15 11.99
CA GLY A 97 3.32 -10.57 11.62
C GLY A 97 2.57 -10.81 10.30
N PHE A 98 2.72 -9.93 9.31
CA PHE A 98 2.03 -10.07 8.02
C PHE A 98 2.96 -9.78 6.83
N ILE A 99 2.64 -10.42 5.71
CA ILE A 99 3.11 -10.01 4.38
C ILE A 99 2.03 -9.13 3.74
N TYR A 100 2.43 -7.98 3.22
CA TYR A 100 1.54 -7.02 2.59
C TYR A 100 1.80 -6.93 1.09
N ALA A 101 0.74 -6.60 0.34
CA ALA A 101 0.81 -6.09 -1.02
C ALA A 101 0.42 -4.62 -1.04
N LEU A 102 1.32 -3.77 -1.56
CA LEU A 102 1.06 -2.37 -1.85
C LEU A 102 0.74 -2.21 -3.33
N SER A 103 -0.49 -1.77 -3.63
CA SER A 103 -0.89 -1.46 -5.01
C SER A 103 -0.18 -0.21 -5.54
N LYS A 104 -0.24 0.01 -6.86
CA LYS A 104 0.31 1.21 -7.48
C LYS A 104 -0.34 2.52 -6.98
N GLU A 105 -1.56 2.44 -6.46
CA GLU A 105 -2.30 3.55 -5.86
C GLU A 105 -1.91 3.81 -4.39
N GLY A 106 -0.95 3.06 -3.83
CA GLY A 106 -0.51 3.22 -2.44
C GLY A 106 -1.40 2.52 -1.41
N VAL A 107 -2.27 1.60 -1.83
CA VAL A 107 -3.13 0.84 -0.92
C VAL A 107 -2.45 -0.45 -0.50
N ALA A 108 -2.09 -0.55 0.79
CA ALA A 108 -1.55 -1.76 1.38
C ALA A 108 -2.67 -2.72 1.83
N ARG A 109 -2.53 -4.00 1.48
CA ARG A 109 -3.46 -5.07 1.85
C ARG A 109 -2.69 -6.25 2.44
N GLU A 110 -3.23 -6.84 3.50
CA GLU A 110 -2.69 -8.06 4.08
C GLU A 110 -2.88 -9.23 3.11
N LEU A 111 -1.81 -9.97 2.84
CA LEU A 111 -1.84 -11.16 1.99
C LEU A 111 -1.77 -12.45 2.80
N ILE A 112 -0.83 -12.50 3.75
CA ILE A 112 -0.49 -13.71 4.50
C ILE A 112 -0.23 -13.30 5.95
N SER A 113 -0.94 -13.97 6.87
CA SER A 113 -0.63 -13.95 8.29
C SER A 113 0.54 -14.90 8.56
N LEU A 114 1.52 -14.45 9.32
CA LEU A 114 2.70 -15.21 9.69
C LEU A 114 2.51 -15.77 11.12
N ASP A 115 3.10 -16.95 11.38
CA ASP A 115 3.14 -17.51 12.74
C ASP A 115 3.90 -16.56 13.68
N GLU A 116 3.59 -16.56 14.98
CA GLU A 116 4.25 -15.69 15.97
C GLU A 116 5.78 -15.91 16.06
N ARG A 117 6.26 -17.08 15.65
CA ARG A 117 7.70 -17.38 15.58
C ARG A 117 8.33 -16.98 14.26
N SER A 118 7.57 -16.47 13.31
CA SER A 118 8.09 -16.07 12.00
C SER A 118 8.89 -14.79 12.09
N LYS A 119 9.94 -14.68 11.29
CA LYS A 119 10.67 -13.43 11.08
C LYS A 119 11.08 -13.34 9.62
N VAL A 120 10.40 -12.51 8.85
CA VAL A 120 10.76 -12.22 7.47
C VAL A 120 12.15 -11.60 7.47
N GLU A 121 13.06 -12.19 6.71
CA GLU A 121 14.42 -11.70 6.52
C GLU A 121 14.56 -11.02 5.16
N LYS A 122 14.06 -11.69 4.12
CA LYS A 122 14.21 -11.27 2.73
C LYS A 122 13.02 -11.71 1.90
N ILE A 123 12.64 -10.87 0.95
CA ILE A 123 11.66 -11.19 -0.09
C ILE A 123 12.32 -10.93 -1.43
N ILE A 124 12.22 -11.88 -2.36
CA ILE A 124 12.67 -11.70 -3.74
C ILE A 124 11.55 -12.09 -4.70
N PHE A 125 11.47 -11.40 -5.83
CA PHE A 125 10.64 -11.82 -6.95
C PHE A 125 11.52 -12.50 -7.99
N TYR A 126 11.22 -13.74 -8.35
CA TYR A 126 11.98 -14.51 -9.33
C TYR A 126 11.06 -15.35 -10.21
N LYS A 127 11.23 -15.20 -11.53
CA LYS A 127 10.38 -15.79 -12.59
C LYS A 127 8.90 -15.41 -12.45
N ASP A 128 8.18 -16.20 -11.68
CA ASP A 128 6.72 -16.26 -11.59
C ASP A 128 6.24 -16.28 -10.13
N GLY A 129 7.12 -15.96 -9.17
CA GLY A 129 6.79 -16.04 -7.76
C GLY A 129 7.63 -15.17 -6.85
N PHE A 130 7.09 -14.96 -5.66
CA PHE A 130 7.78 -14.35 -4.53
C PHE A 130 8.33 -15.43 -3.62
N PHE A 131 9.63 -15.37 -3.33
CA PHE A 131 10.28 -16.22 -2.35
C PHE A 131 10.54 -15.41 -1.09
N ILE A 132 10.07 -15.91 0.03
CA ILE A 132 10.10 -15.22 1.33
C ILE A 132 10.94 -16.09 2.27
N LEU A 133 12.09 -15.57 2.68
CA LEU A 133 12.96 -16.21 3.65
C LEU A 133 12.53 -15.82 5.06
N ASP A 134 12.28 -16.83 5.89
CA ASP A 134 12.02 -16.68 7.31
C ASP A 134 13.21 -17.17 8.14
N SER A 135 13.90 -16.23 8.80
CA SER A 135 15.13 -16.52 9.54
C SER A 135 14.90 -17.21 10.88
N LYS A 136 13.68 -17.15 11.44
CA LYS A 136 13.38 -17.71 12.76
C LYS A 136 12.65 -19.05 12.68
N ALA A 137 11.73 -19.21 11.74
CA ALA A 137 11.15 -20.52 11.43
C ALA A 137 12.12 -21.43 10.65
N GLY A 138 13.12 -20.84 9.97
CA GLY A 138 14.07 -21.58 9.13
C GLY A 138 13.44 -22.06 7.82
N CYS A 139 12.44 -21.34 7.32
CA CYS A 139 11.62 -21.74 6.18
C CYS A 139 11.81 -20.80 4.99
N LEU A 140 11.59 -21.34 3.79
CA LEU A 140 11.46 -20.57 2.56
C LEU A 140 10.04 -20.75 2.02
N TYR A 141 9.24 -19.70 2.04
CA TYR A 141 7.91 -19.70 1.45
C TYR A 141 7.97 -19.29 -0.02
N ASN A 142 7.07 -19.84 -0.82
CA ASN A 142 6.91 -19.50 -2.23
C ASN A 142 5.47 -19.10 -2.50
N LEU A 143 5.26 -17.81 -2.76
CA LEU A 143 3.97 -17.23 -3.11
C LEU A 143 3.88 -17.07 -4.62
N LYS A 144 2.95 -17.79 -5.25
CA LYS A 144 2.70 -17.78 -6.69
C LYS A 144 1.22 -17.62 -6.97
N LEU A 145 0.91 -17.09 -8.15
CA LEU A 145 -0.45 -17.15 -8.67
C LEU A 145 -0.77 -18.61 -8.97
N ASN A 146 -1.92 -19.07 -8.50
CA ASN A 146 -2.41 -20.40 -8.84
C ASN A 146 -3.07 -20.30 -10.23
N ASP A 147 -2.56 -21.04 -11.21
CA ASP A 147 -3.09 -21.11 -12.59
C ASP A 147 -4.51 -21.72 -12.68
N THR A 148 -5.13 -22.03 -11.55
CA THR A 148 -6.56 -22.32 -11.50
C THR A 148 -7.30 -21.08 -11.99
N ASN A 149 -7.81 -21.13 -13.23
CA ASN A 149 -8.71 -20.13 -13.83
C ASN A 149 -10.01 -19.96 -13.02
N THR A 150 -9.92 -19.58 -11.75
CA THR A 150 -11.04 -19.16 -10.92
C THR A 150 -11.34 -17.71 -11.27
N ILE A 151 -11.84 -17.52 -12.50
CA ILE A 151 -12.60 -16.32 -12.86
C ILE A 151 -13.65 -16.19 -11.76
N PHE A 152 -13.62 -15.08 -11.01
CA PHE A 152 -14.57 -14.82 -9.93
C PHE A 152 -16.00 -15.01 -10.46
N LYS A 153 -16.62 -16.15 -10.16
CA LYS A 153 -17.99 -16.44 -10.58
C LYS A 153 -18.92 -15.76 -9.59
N LEU A 154 -19.43 -14.59 -9.97
CA LEU A 154 -20.51 -13.95 -9.22
C LEU A 154 -21.66 -14.94 -9.04
N PRO A 155 -22.18 -15.11 -7.80
CA PRO A 155 -23.34 -15.95 -7.55
C PRO A 155 -24.51 -15.56 -8.46
N LYS A 156 -25.27 -16.54 -8.95
CA LYS A 156 -26.38 -16.31 -9.91
C LYS A 156 -27.38 -15.24 -9.44
N ILE A 157 -27.54 -15.06 -8.13
CA ILE A 157 -28.43 -14.05 -7.54
C ILE A 157 -28.06 -12.62 -7.95
N PHE A 158 -26.77 -12.29 -8.05
CA PHE A 158 -26.32 -10.94 -8.44
C PHE A 158 -26.61 -10.65 -9.92
N TRP A 159 -26.54 -11.66 -10.77
CA TRP A 159 -26.94 -11.55 -12.18
C TRP A 159 -28.43 -11.31 -12.33
N VAL A 160 -29.26 -12.06 -11.58
CA VAL A 160 -30.72 -11.86 -11.56
C VAL A 160 -31.06 -10.45 -11.06
N PHE A 161 -30.44 -10.01 -9.95
CA PHE A 161 -30.65 -8.68 -9.40
C PHE A 161 -30.30 -7.57 -10.40
N SER A 162 -29.15 -7.68 -11.07
CA SER A 162 -28.69 -6.69 -12.06
C SER A 162 -29.67 -6.57 -13.24
N ILE A 163 -30.21 -7.69 -13.72
CA ILE A 163 -31.20 -7.70 -14.81
C ILE A 163 -32.51 -7.03 -14.37
N VAL A 164 -33.01 -7.37 -13.18
CA VAL A 164 -34.25 -6.76 -12.64
C VAL A 164 -34.07 -5.25 -12.46
N PHE A 165 -32.92 -4.83 -11.93
CA PHE A 165 -32.62 -3.41 -11.72
C PHE A 165 -32.59 -2.63 -13.04
N ILE A 166 -31.97 -3.17 -14.09
CA ILE A 166 -31.96 -2.55 -15.43
C ILE A 166 -33.39 -2.45 -15.99
N LEU A 167 -34.22 -3.49 -15.84
CA LEU A 167 -35.61 -3.46 -16.30
C LEU A 167 -36.43 -2.38 -15.60
N VAL A 168 -36.27 -2.22 -14.28
CA VAL A 168 -36.94 -1.16 -13.52
C VAL A 168 -36.53 0.23 -14.03
N ILE A 169 -35.24 0.46 -14.26
CA ILE A 169 -34.74 1.73 -14.82
C ILE A 169 -35.37 2.02 -16.19
N ILE A 170 -35.42 1.03 -17.08
CA ILE A 170 -36.03 1.19 -18.42
C ILE A 170 -37.50 1.56 -18.30
N VAL A 171 -38.26 0.88 -17.43
CA VAL A 171 -39.68 1.16 -17.20
C VAL A 171 -39.87 2.57 -16.64
N SER A 172 -39.07 2.98 -15.66
CA SER A 172 -39.13 4.34 -15.09
C SER A 172 -38.85 5.42 -16.14
N ILE A 173 -37.89 5.21 -17.05
CA ILE A 173 -37.60 6.13 -18.14
C ILE A 173 -38.78 6.20 -19.12
N LEU A 174 -39.38 5.07 -19.47
CA LEU A 174 -40.54 5.03 -20.38
C LEU A 174 -41.77 5.74 -19.81
N ILE A 175 -42.05 5.55 -18.51
CA ILE A 175 -43.14 6.25 -17.82
C ILE A 175 -42.88 7.76 -17.82
N LYS A 176 -41.68 8.19 -17.39
CA LYS A 176 -41.31 9.60 -17.38
C LYS A 176 -41.42 10.26 -18.75
N ASN A 177 -41.00 9.57 -19.82
CA ASN A 177 -41.08 10.06 -21.20
C ASN A 177 -42.52 10.10 -21.73
N ARG A 178 -43.39 9.19 -21.26
CA ARG A 178 -44.82 9.21 -21.59
C ARG A 178 -45.52 10.40 -20.92
N ASP A 179 -45.26 10.64 -19.64
CA ASP A 179 -45.86 11.74 -18.88
C ASP A 179 -45.42 13.10 -19.41
N THR A 180 -44.15 13.26 -19.78
CA THR A 180 -43.66 14.50 -20.45
C THR A 180 -44.27 14.72 -21.84
N LYS A 181 -44.58 13.66 -22.59
CA LYS A 181 -45.31 13.79 -23.88
C LYS A 181 -46.77 14.17 -23.69
N LEU A 182 -47.44 13.66 -22.64
CA LEU A 182 -48.82 14.02 -22.32
C LEU A 182 -48.92 15.48 -21.87
N ASN A 183 -48.02 15.94 -20.99
CA ASN A 183 -48.00 17.32 -20.51
C ASN A 183 -47.61 18.37 -21.58
N LYS A 184 -46.97 17.97 -22.69
CA LYS A 184 -46.72 18.86 -23.85
C LYS A 184 -47.89 18.98 -24.82
N LYS A 185 -48.91 18.13 -24.69
CA LYS A 185 -50.11 18.13 -25.55
C LYS A 185 -51.31 18.86 -24.92
N MET A 186 -51.22 19.25 -23.65
CA MET A 186 -52.14 20.19 -22.99
C MET A 186 -51.55 21.60 -23.05
#